data_AF-A0A849EKR2-F1
#
_entry.id   AF-A0A849EKR2-F1
#
_cell.length_a   1.000
_cell.length_b   1.000
_cell.length_c   1.000
_cell.angle_alpha   90.00
_cell.angle_beta   90.00
_cell.angle_gamma   90.00
#
_symmetry.space_group_name_H-M   'P 1'
#
loop_
_entity.id
_entity.type
_entity.pdbx_description
1 polymer ?
#
loop_
_entity_poly.entity_id
_entity_poly.type
_entity_poly.pdbx_seq_one_letter_code
_entity_poly.pdbx_strand_id
1 'polypeptide(L)'
;MKTALYIIVVCLLSTVFNPAQGQLSTDDELHLLLKEKDSVLFNAAFDTCDAETMESLFTEDFEFYHDKGGVTIGRESFLIPIRTNCSTLDPKSPQPSKRILLENSLRVYPLRKDGELYGAIQEGIHRFEFLNEKQQYQKGDIAKFTHIWMLTDGQWKIKRELSFDHQAAETY
;
A
#
# COMPACT_ATOMS: atom_id res chain seq x y z
N MET A 1 7.26 58.56 -48.14
CA MET A 1 7.47 57.94 -46.81
C MET A 1 6.27 57.05 -46.52
N LYS A 2 6.42 55.73 -46.62
CA LYS A 2 5.37 54.75 -46.28
C LYS A 2 5.93 53.87 -45.17
N THR A 3 5.48 54.08 -43.94
CA THR A 3 5.79 53.22 -42.79
C THR A 3 4.81 52.06 -42.78
N ALA A 4 5.28 50.86 -43.09
CA ALA A 4 4.52 49.63 -42.93
C ALA A 4 4.63 49.16 -41.46
N LEU A 5 3.49 49.11 -40.78
CA LEU A 5 3.37 48.63 -39.41
C LEU A 5 3.18 47.10 -39.45
N TYR A 6 4.24 46.34 -39.14
CA TYR A 6 4.13 44.90 -38.95
C TYR A 6 3.65 44.63 -37.52
N ILE A 7 2.37 44.25 -37.37
CA ILE A 7 1.85 43.67 -36.13
C ILE A 7 2.30 42.21 -36.11
N ILE A 8 3.34 41.92 -35.33
CA ILE A 8 3.74 40.55 -35.00
C ILE A 8 2.76 40.07 -33.92
N VAL A 9 1.78 39.27 -34.32
CA VAL A 9 0.94 38.52 -33.38
C VAL A 9 1.79 37.36 -32.86
N VAL A 10 2.41 37.54 -31.71
CA VAL A 10 3.04 36.44 -30.97
C VAL A 10 1.92 35.64 -30.30
N CYS A 11 1.47 34.57 -30.96
CA CYS A 11 0.68 33.53 -30.30
C CYS A 11 1.55 32.85 -29.25
N LEU A 12 1.46 33.30 -28.00
CA LEU A 12 1.92 32.56 -26.83
C LEU A 12 1.09 31.26 -26.74
N LEU A 13 1.59 30.19 -27.35
CA LEU A 13 1.20 28.83 -27.04
C LEU A 13 1.69 28.52 -25.62
N SER A 14 0.92 28.93 -24.62
CA SER A 14 1.04 28.43 -23.26
C SER A 14 0.58 26.97 -23.27
N THR A 15 1.51 26.06 -23.59
CA THR A 15 1.35 24.64 -23.33
C THR A 15 1.12 24.48 -21.83
N VAL A 16 -0.12 24.23 -21.45
CA VAL A 16 -0.48 23.88 -20.08
C VAL A 16 0.19 22.53 -19.83
N PHE A 17 1.34 22.54 -19.15
CA PHE A 17 1.91 21.33 -18.56
C PHE A 17 0.94 20.89 -17.48
N ASN A 18 -0.03 20.06 -17.83
CA ASN A 18 -0.69 19.23 -16.83
C ASN A 18 0.37 18.20 -16.42
N PRO A 19 0.92 18.25 -15.19
CA PRO A 19 1.62 17.08 -14.69
C PRO A 19 0.62 15.94 -14.79
N ALA A 20 0.97 14.89 -15.53
CA ALA A 20 0.21 13.65 -15.48
C ALA A 20 0.34 13.14 -14.03
N GLN A 21 -0.60 13.52 -13.16
CA GLN A 21 -0.72 12.93 -11.85
C GLN A 21 -1.16 11.49 -12.06
N GLY A 22 -0.18 10.58 -12.06
CA GLY A 22 -0.45 9.14 -12.11
C GLY A 22 -1.17 8.64 -10.87
N GLN A 23 -1.19 9.43 -9.79
CA GLN A 23 -1.93 9.11 -8.57
C GLN A 23 -3.41 9.50 -8.72
N LEU A 24 -4.29 8.58 -8.36
CA LEU A 24 -5.74 8.82 -8.29
C LEU A 24 -6.10 9.74 -7.13
N SER A 25 -7.18 10.51 -7.29
CA SER A 25 -7.76 11.29 -6.19
C SER A 25 -8.26 10.36 -5.08
N THR A 26 -8.36 10.88 -3.86
CA THR A 26 -8.75 10.08 -2.68
C THR A 26 -10.21 9.64 -2.69
N ASP A 27 -11.04 10.25 -3.55
CA ASP A 27 -12.44 9.94 -3.80
C ASP A 27 -12.66 9.05 -5.04
N ASP A 28 -11.61 8.68 -5.76
CA ASP A 28 -11.69 7.73 -6.88
C ASP A 28 -12.10 6.32 -6.40
N GLU A 29 -12.95 5.64 -7.18
CA GLU A 29 -13.47 4.32 -6.83
C GLU A 29 -12.37 3.27 -6.63
N LEU A 30 -11.32 3.28 -7.47
CA LEU A 30 -10.21 2.34 -7.33
C LEU A 30 -9.34 2.70 -6.12
N HIS A 31 -9.16 3.99 -5.84
CA HIS A 31 -8.45 4.42 -4.63
C HIS A 31 -9.17 3.91 -3.38
N LEU A 32 -10.49 4.13 -3.29
CA LEU A 32 -11.31 3.70 -2.16
C LEU A 32 -11.31 2.18 -2.03
N LEU A 33 -11.44 1.44 -3.13
CA LEU A 33 -11.41 -0.02 -3.15
C LEU A 33 -10.08 -0.56 -2.62
N LEU A 34 -8.94 -0.03 -3.06
CA LEU A 34 -7.64 -0.53 -2.60
C LEU A 34 -7.34 -0.11 -1.16
N LYS A 35 -7.87 1.05 -0.71
CA LYS A 35 -7.84 1.44 0.70
C LYS A 35 -8.64 0.47 1.57
N GLU A 36 -9.81 0.03 1.11
CA GLU A 36 -10.60 -0.99 1.80
C GLU A 36 -9.85 -2.33 1.85
N LYS A 37 -9.26 -2.78 0.74
CA LYS A 37 -8.51 -4.03 0.69
C LYS A 37 -7.28 -4.02 1.60
N ASP A 38 -6.58 -2.90 1.69
CA ASP A 38 -5.54 -2.67 2.68
C ASP A 38 -6.08 -2.84 4.10
N SER A 39 -7.22 -2.23 4.42
CA SER A 39 -7.86 -2.42 5.73
C SER A 39 -8.23 -3.88 6.00
N VAL A 40 -8.77 -4.60 5.01
CA VAL A 40 -9.14 -6.02 5.15
C VAL A 40 -7.91 -6.89 5.41
N LEU A 41 -6.84 -6.71 4.64
CA LEU A 41 -5.60 -7.47 4.79
C LEU A 41 -5.05 -7.35 6.21
N PHE A 42 -4.95 -6.13 6.71
CA PHE A 42 -4.27 -5.91 7.98
C PHE A 42 -5.20 -6.08 9.19
N ASN A 43 -6.51 -5.98 9.02
CA ASN A 43 -7.45 -6.49 10.02
C ASN A 43 -7.29 -8.01 10.17
N ALA A 44 -7.20 -8.74 9.06
CA ALA A 44 -6.96 -10.18 9.07
C ALA A 44 -5.62 -10.53 9.76
N ALA A 45 -4.56 -9.78 9.49
CA ALA A 45 -3.22 -10.04 10.01
C ALA A 45 -3.00 -9.60 11.47
N PHE A 46 -3.54 -8.45 11.88
CA PHE A 46 -3.22 -7.81 13.17
C PHE A 46 -4.36 -7.83 14.18
N ASP A 47 -5.60 -8.12 13.77
CA ASP A 47 -6.76 -8.08 14.67
C ASP A 47 -7.44 -9.44 14.81
N THR A 48 -7.78 -10.10 13.69
CA THR A 48 -8.66 -11.28 13.69
C THR A 48 -7.95 -12.61 13.50
N CYS A 49 -6.67 -12.59 13.11
CA CYS A 49 -5.89 -13.81 12.84
C CYS A 49 -6.50 -14.68 11.71
N ASP A 50 -7.08 -14.05 10.70
CA ASP A 50 -7.78 -14.70 9.59
C ASP A 50 -6.83 -14.97 8.40
N ALA A 51 -6.09 -16.06 8.48
CA ALA A 51 -5.16 -16.45 7.43
C ALA A 51 -5.84 -16.81 6.10
N GLU A 52 -7.12 -17.22 6.11
CA GLU A 52 -7.86 -17.54 4.87
C GLU A 52 -8.17 -16.27 4.08
N THR A 53 -8.61 -15.21 4.77
CA THR A 53 -8.76 -13.88 4.16
C THR A 53 -7.43 -13.39 3.59
N MET A 54 -6.33 -13.50 4.34
CA MET A 54 -5.00 -13.13 3.83
C MET A 54 -4.64 -13.95 2.58
N GLU A 55 -4.83 -15.26 2.61
CA GLU A 55 -4.54 -16.15 1.49
C GLU A 55 -5.28 -15.75 0.20
N SER A 56 -6.54 -15.32 0.33
CA SER A 56 -7.35 -14.87 -0.80
C SER A 56 -6.81 -13.60 -1.48
N LEU A 57 -6.04 -12.79 -0.73
CA LEU A 57 -5.52 -11.50 -1.17
C LEU A 57 -4.14 -11.60 -1.81
N PHE A 58 -3.44 -12.72 -1.75
CA PHE A 58 -2.11 -12.89 -2.34
C PHE A 58 -2.12 -13.84 -3.54
N THR A 59 -1.31 -13.54 -4.57
CA THR A 59 -1.03 -14.51 -5.63
C THR A 59 -0.19 -15.66 -5.08
N GLU A 60 -0.27 -16.86 -5.66
CA GLU A 60 0.49 -18.03 -5.18
C GLU A 60 2.00 -17.76 -5.17
N ASP A 61 2.47 -17.06 -6.20
CA ASP A 61 3.86 -16.65 -6.44
C ASP A 61 4.17 -15.24 -5.89
N PHE A 62 3.52 -14.86 -4.78
CA PHE A 62 3.75 -13.62 -4.05
C PHE A 62 5.20 -13.46 -3.58
N GLU A 63 5.68 -12.22 -3.52
CA GLU A 63 7.00 -11.86 -3.00
C GLU A 63 6.87 -10.74 -1.95
N PHE A 64 7.53 -10.92 -0.80
CA PHE A 64 7.64 -9.90 0.24
C PHE A 64 9.09 -9.49 0.43
N TYR A 65 9.36 -8.18 0.32
CA TYR A 65 10.69 -7.61 0.53
C TYR A 65 10.68 -6.72 1.77
N HIS A 66 11.41 -7.15 2.79
CA HIS A 66 11.56 -6.38 4.03
C HIS A 66 13.01 -5.97 4.24
N ASP A 67 13.25 -4.68 4.43
CA ASP A 67 14.61 -4.13 4.65
C ASP A 67 15.37 -4.71 5.86
N LYS A 68 14.67 -5.00 6.96
CA LYS A 68 15.22 -5.64 8.18
C LYS A 68 15.04 -7.16 8.18
N GLY A 69 13.92 -7.66 7.65
CA GLY A 69 13.54 -9.09 7.70
C GLY A 69 14.06 -9.94 6.53
N GLY A 70 14.55 -9.31 5.46
CA GLY A 70 14.96 -10.00 4.24
C GLY A 70 13.79 -10.31 3.31
N VAL A 71 14.02 -11.22 2.37
CA VAL A 71 13.05 -11.60 1.33
C VAL A 71 12.30 -12.88 1.68
N THR A 72 10.99 -12.89 1.46
CA THR A 72 10.13 -14.07 1.52
C THR A 72 9.52 -14.32 0.14
N ILE A 73 9.65 -15.55 -0.35
CA ILE A 73 9.15 -15.96 -1.68
C ILE A 73 8.06 -17.01 -1.52
N GLY A 74 6.94 -16.80 -2.19
CA GLY A 74 5.77 -17.65 -2.18
C GLY A 74 4.79 -17.30 -1.06
N ARG A 75 3.49 -17.32 -1.40
CA ARG A 75 2.40 -17.04 -0.46
C ARG A 75 2.42 -17.93 0.77
N GLU A 76 2.66 -19.21 0.57
CA GLU A 76 2.64 -20.18 1.67
C GLU A 76 3.78 -19.91 2.67
N SER A 77 4.98 -19.61 2.18
CA SER A 77 6.12 -19.22 3.02
C SER A 77 5.82 -17.98 3.86
N PHE A 78 5.04 -17.04 3.33
CA PHE A 78 4.61 -15.84 4.03
C PHE A 78 3.54 -16.12 5.10
N LEU A 79 2.59 -17.02 4.82
CA LEU A 79 1.45 -17.28 5.70
C LEU A 79 1.73 -18.28 6.83
N ILE A 80 2.68 -19.21 6.67
CA ILE A 80 3.01 -20.20 7.71
C ILE A 80 3.34 -19.55 9.07
N PRO A 81 4.24 -18.54 9.16
CA PRO A 81 4.55 -17.89 10.43
C PRO A 81 3.32 -17.21 11.05
N ILE A 82 2.47 -16.61 10.23
CA ILE A 82 1.25 -15.92 10.70
C ILE A 82 0.28 -16.94 11.29
N ARG A 83 -0.01 -18.03 10.56
CA ARG A 83 -0.86 -19.13 11.05
C ARG A 83 -0.34 -19.72 12.35
N THR A 84 0.98 -19.91 12.44
CA THR A 84 1.64 -20.44 13.64
C THR A 84 1.44 -19.50 14.83
N ASN A 85 1.78 -18.22 14.67
CA ASN A 85 1.64 -17.22 15.74
C ASN A 85 0.18 -17.10 16.20
N CYS A 86 -0.75 -17.01 15.26
CA CYS A 86 -2.17 -16.92 15.54
C CYS A 86 -2.73 -18.15 16.28
N SER A 87 -2.28 -19.37 15.94
CA SER A 87 -2.72 -20.59 16.61
C SER A 87 -2.27 -20.69 18.08
N THR A 88 -1.19 -19.99 18.43
CA THR A 88 -0.63 -19.97 19.79
C THR A 88 -1.13 -18.80 20.63
N LEU A 89 -1.83 -17.84 20.03
CA LEU A 89 -2.34 -16.67 20.70
C LEU A 89 -3.60 -17.03 21.50
N ASP A 90 -3.66 -16.63 22.77
CA ASP A 90 -4.89 -16.70 23.55
C ASP A 90 -5.92 -15.71 22.97
N PRO A 91 -7.11 -16.16 22.53
CA PRO A 91 -8.15 -15.28 21.97
C PRO A 91 -8.62 -14.16 22.91
N LYS A 92 -8.35 -14.28 24.21
CA LYS A 92 -8.67 -13.25 25.22
C LYS A 92 -7.54 -12.26 25.45
N SER A 93 -6.34 -12.55 24.95
CA SER A 93 -5.19 -11.66 25.07
C SER A 93 -5.22 -10.59 23.97
N PRO A 94 -4.74 -9.37 24.25
CA PRO A 94 -4.57 -8.37 23.21
C PRO A 94 -3.57 -8.85 22.16
N GLN A 95 -3.77 -8.41 20.92
CA GLN A 95 -2.84 -8.66 19.83
C GLN A 95 -1.46 -8.05 20.15
N PRO A 96 -0.34 -8.74 19.85
CA PRO A 96 0.99 -8.30 20.25
C PRO A 96 1.42 -7.01 19.54
N SER A 97 0.81 -6.73 18.39
CA SER A 97 1.10 -5.57 17.56
C SER A 97 -0.16 -5.02 16.90
N LYS A 98 -0.16 -3.73 16.60
CA LYS A 98 -1.13 -3.08 15.73
C LYS A 98 -0.41 -2.49 14.52
N ARG A 99 -1.12 -2.46 13.40
CA ARG A 99 -0.72 -1.71 12.21
C ARG A 99 -1.71 -0.58 11.97
N ILE A 100 -1.19 0.63 11.82
CA ILE A 100 -1.95 1.84 11.49
C ILE A 100 -1.48 2.38 10.14
N LEU A 101 -2.40 2.57 9.19
CA LEU A 101 -2.14 3.35 7.98
C LEU A 101 -2.17 4.83 8.33
N LEU A 102 -1.08 5.56 8.04
CA LEU A 102 -1.05 7.00 8.32
C LEU A 102 -2.03 7.74 7.41
N GLU A 103 -2.79 8.65 8.01
CA GLU A 103 -3.76 9.48 7.30
C GLU A 103 -3.08 10.25 6.16
N ASN A 104 -3.78 10.34 5.02
CA ASN A 104 -3.33 11.05 3.82
C ASN A 104 -2.00 10.55 3.21
N SER A 105 -1.47 9.41 3.68
CA SER A 105 -0.24 8.83 3.11
C SER A 105 -0.49 7.92 1.90
N LEU A 106 -1.70 7.36 1.80
CA LEU A 106 -2.03 6.36 0.79
C LEU A 106 -2.12 6.98 -0.62
N ARG A 107 -1.44 6.35 -1.57
CA ARG A 107 -1.42 6.74 -2.98
C ARG A 107 -1.68 5.50 -3.83
N VAL A 108 -2.45 5.67 -4.90
CA VAL A 108 -2.81 4.58 -5.82
C VAL A 108 -2.54 5.03 -7.25
N TYR A 109 -1.84 4.19 -7.99
CA TYR A 109 -1.44 4.40 -9.38
C TYR A 109 -1.97 3.25 -10.25
N PRO A 110 -2.94 3.47 -11.15
CA PRO A 110 -3.51 2.40 -11.96
C PRO A 110 -2.49 1.92 -13.00
N LEU A 111 -2.40 0.62 -13.18
CA LEU A 111 -1.61 -0.02 -14.23
C LEU A 111 -2.54 -0.41 -15.37
N ARG A 112 -2.30 0.20 -16.53
CA ARG A 112 -3.09 -0.04 -17.74
C ARG A 112 -2.21 -0.54 -18.87
N LYS A 113 -2.75 -1.48 -19.66
CA LYS A 113 -2.17 -1.94 -20.92
C LYS A 113 -3.23 -1.75 -21.98
N ASP A 114 -2.90 -1.01 -23.04
CA ASP A 114 -3.83 -0.72 -24.14
C ASP A 114 -5.19 -0.12 -23.67
N GLY A 115 -5.14 0.66 -22.58
CA GLY A 115 -6.31 1.28 -21.94
C GLY A 115 -7.01 0.41 -20.89
N GLU A 116 -6.78 -0.89 -20.89
CA GLU A 116 -7.39 -1.84 -19.95
C GLU A 116 -6.66 -1.86 -18.61
N LEU A 117 -7.42 -1.76 -17.52
CA LEU A 117 -6.89 -1.84 -16.15
C LEU A 117 -6.57 -3.30 -15.82
N TYR A 118 -5.31 -3.59 -15.51
CA TYR A 118 -4.88 -4.95 -15.13
C TYR A 118 -4.24 -5.00 -13.74
N GLY A 119 -3.95 -3.84 -13.15
CA GLY A 119 -3.26 -3.77 -11.87
C GLY A 119 -3.26 -2.36 -11.29
N ALA A 120 -2.62 -2.21 -10.14
CA ALA A 120 -2.36 -0.94 -9.50
C ALA A 120 -1.15 -1.04 -8.58
N ILE A 121 -0.39 0.05 -8.49
CA ILE A 121 0.60 0.23 -7.43
C ILE A 121 -0.07 1.03 -6.32
N GLN A 122 -0.02 0.51 -5.10
CA GLN A 122 -0.47 1.20 -3.90
C GLN A 122 0.75 1.44 -3.01
N GLU A 123 0.97 2.66 -2.57
CA GLU A 123 2.04 2.99 -1.63
C GLU A 123 1.50 3.86 -0.49
N GLY A 124 2.22 3.87 0.62
CA GLY A 124 1.87 4.70 1.75
C GLY A 124 2.84 4.50 2.91
N ILE A 125 2.39 4.88 4.10
CA ILE A 125 3.19 4.77 5.31
C ILE A 125 2.39 4.04 6.39
N HIS A 126 2.98 2.99 6.92
CA HIS A 126 2.47 2.25 8.08
C HIS A 126 3.22 2.64 9.33
N ARG A 127 2.48 2.85 10.43
CA ARG A 127 3.02 2.87 11.78
C ARG A 127 2.61 1.59 12.49
N PHE A 128 3.55 1.02 13.23
CA PHE A 128 3.33 -0.14 14.07
C PHE A 128 3.37 0.27 15.54
N GLU A 129 2.57 -0.40 16.34
CA GLU A 129 2.55 -0.24 17.80
C GLU A 129 2.67 -1.63 18.43
N PHE A 130 3.41 -1.75 19.53
CA PHE A 130 3.70 -3.02 20.21
C PHE A 130 3.34 -2.96 21.68
N LEU A 131 2.92 -4.09 22.26
CA LEU A 131 2.66 -4.16 23.70
C LEU A 131 3.97 -4.10 24.50
N ASN A 132 3.99 -3.26 25.54
CA ASN A 132 5.02 -3.32 26.57
C ASN A 132 4.71 -4.40 27.62
N GLU A 133 5.60 -4.56 28.60
CA GLU A 133 5.44 -5.50 29.73
C GLU A 133 4.15 -5.29 30.55
N LYS A 134 3.56 -4.09 30.49
CA LYS A 134 2.32 -3.72 31.17
C LYS A 134 1.07 -3.89 30.30
N GLN A 135 1.17 -4.54 29.14
CA GLN A 135 0.07 -4.74 28.18
C GLN A 135 -0.50 -3.42 27.64
N GLN A 136 0.36 -2.41 27.46
CA GLN A 136 0.00 -1.12 26.87
C GLN A 136 0.72 -0.93 25.53
N TYR A 137 -0.03 -0.58 24.50
CA TYR A 137 0.53 -0.26 23.18
C TYR A 137 1.47 0.96 23.27
N GLN A 138 2.68 0.79 22.76
CA GLN A 138 3.68 1.84 22.58
C GLN A 138 3.92 2.02 21.08
N LYS A 139 4.33 3.23 20.69
CA LYS A 139 4.84 3.48 19.35
C LYS A 139 6.02 2.53 19.08
N GLY A 140 5.98 1.90 17.92
CA GLY A 140 7.02 1.00 17.43
C GLY A 140 7.71 1.61 16.23
N ASP A 141 7.71 0.86 15.12
CA ASP A 141 8.33 1.31 13.89
C ASP A 141 7.36 2.10 13.00
N ILE A 142 7.90 2.94 12.14
CA ILE A 142 7.24 3.51 10.98
C ILE A 142 7.96 3.06 9.73
N ALA A 143 7.23 2.72 8.68
CA ALA A 143 7.79 2.19 7.44
C ALA A 143 6.98 2.65 6.24
N LYS A 144 7.68 2.81 5.11
CA LYS A 144 7.04 2.92 3.81
C LYS A 144 6.64 1.54 3.34
N PHE A 145 5.51 1.46 2.65
CA PHE A 145 5.10 0.23 2.00
C PHE A 145 4.74 0.44 0.54
N THR A 146 4.81 -0.63 -0.23
CA THR A 146 4.31 -0.68 -1.61
C THR A 146 3.67 -2.04 -1.86
N HIS A 147 2.43 -2.06 -2.31
CA HIS A 147 1.76 -3.21 -2.89
C HIS A 147 1.71 -3.09 -4.41
N ILE A 148 1.98 -4.20 -5.10
CA ILE A 148 1.61 -4.37 -6.50
C ILE A 148 0.38 -5.27 -6.55
N TRP A 149 -0.76 -4.64 -6.79
CA TRP A 149 -2.05 -5.31 -6.96
C TRP A 149 -2.24 -5.71 -8.42
N MET A 150 -2.70 -6.94 -8.64
CA MET A 150 -3.06 -7.50 -9.94
C MET A 150 -4.54 -7.82 -9.96
N LEU A 151 -5.23 -7.46 -11.04
CA LEU A 151 -6.62 -7.84 -11.29
C LEU A 151 -6.63 -9.17 -12.04
N THR A 152 -6.78 -10.28 -11.32
CA THR A 152 -6.79 -11.65 -11.84
C THR A 152 -8.18 -12.24 -11.70
N ASP A 153 -8.82 -12.64 -12.81
CA ASP A 153 -10.17 -13.22 -12.81
C ASP A 153 -11.21 -12.36 -12.07
N GLY A 154 -11.11 -11.03 -12.23
CA GLY A 154 -11.98 -10.07 -11.54
C GLY A 154 -11.67 -9.86 -10.06
N GLN A 155 -10.62 -10.51 -9.52
CA GLN A 155 -10.19 -10.39 -8.14
C GLN A 155 -8.87 -9.64 -8.03
N TRP A 156 -8.78 -8.70 -7.09
CA TRP A 156 -7.54 -8.01 -6.76
C TRP A 156 -6.69 -8.83 -5.81
N LYS A 157 -5.46 -9.12 -6.23
CA LYS A 157 -4.46 -9.87 -5.45
C LYS A 157 -3.12 -9.16 -5.43
N ILE A 158 -2.45 -9.15 -4.30
CA ILE A 158 -1.09 -8.63 -4.14
C ILE A 158 -0.14 -9.67 -4.72
N LYS A 159 0.63 -9.20 -5.70
CA LYS A 159 1.71 -9.95 -6.34
C LYS A 159 3.06 -9.68 -5.67
N ARG A 160 3.26 -8.46 -5.18
CA ARG A 160 4.46 -8.06 -4.41
C ARG A 160 4.10 -7.10 -3.31
N GLU A 161 4.76 -7.24 -2.17
CA GLU A 161 4.75 -6.29 -1.08
C GLU A 161 6.18 -5.90 -0.72
N LEU A 162 6.42 -4.60 -0.55
CA LEU A 162 7.66 -4.05 -0.04
C LEU A 162 7.33 -3.34 1.27
N SER A 163 8.12 -3.60 2.31
CA SER A 163 8.07 -2.85 3.58
C SER A 163 9.48 -2.42 3.94
N PHE A 164 9.75 -1.12 3.91
CA PHE A 164 11.11 -0.61 3.91
C PHE A 164 11.22 0.77 4.56
N ASP A 165 12.45 1.20 4.81
CA ASP A 165 12.76 2.44 5.52
C ASP A 165 12.18 2.44 6.94
N HIS A 166 12.34 1.30 7.63
CA HIS A 166 11.85 1.13 9.00
C HIS A 166 12.65 1.99 9.98
N GLN A 167 11.99 2.97 10.57
CA GLN A 167 12.55 3.90 11.55
C GLN A 167 11.73 3.86 12.84
N ALA A 168 12.29 4.36 13.94
CA ALA A 168 11.54 4.53 15.18
C ALA A 168 10.42 5.56 14.97
N ALA A 169 9.19 5.26 15.38
CA ALA A 169 8.06 6.16 15.15
C ALA A 169 8.12 7.44 16.02
N GLU A 170 9.01 7.52 17.01
CA GLU A 170 9.31 8.74 17.75
C GLU A 170 10.05 9.79 16.91
N THR A 171 10.71 9.38 15.82
CA THR A 171 11.53 10.27 14.98
C THR A 171 10.79 10.83 13.76
N TYR A 172 9.50 10.53 13.62
CA TYR A 172 8.66 10.87 12.46
C TYR A 172 7.51 11.79 12.86
#